data_AF-A0A2A6E2Q7-F1
#
_entry.id   AF-A0A2A6E2Q7-F1
#
_cell.length_a   1.000
_cell.length_b   1.000
_cell.length_c   1.000
_cell.angle_alpha   90.00
_cell.angle_beta   90.00
_cell.angle_gamma   90.00
#
_symmetry.space_group_name_H-M   'P 1'
#
loop_
_entity.id
_entity.type
_entity.pdbx_description
1 polymer ?
#
loop_
_entity_poly.entity_id
_entity_poly.type
_entity_poly.pdbx_seq_one_letter_code
_entity_poly.pdbx_strand_id
1 'polypeptide(L)' 'MYNLMGFLGVGKALAEQIVNVIDTVGWGAVAFSIIATILSAGSLSVASATIDFIIITVKEYIKRNLKAQAIVW' A
#
# COMPACT_ATOMS: atom_id res chain seq x y z
N MET A 1 -9.23 -7.69 12.16
CA MET A 1 -9.28 -6.22 11.98
C MET A 1 -7.85 -5.79 11.73
N TYR A 2 -7.38 -5.93 10.50
CA TYR A 2 -6.04 -5.50 10.11
C TYR A 2 -6.23 -4.60 8.90
N ASN A 3 -5.67 -3.40 9.09
CA ASN A 3 -5.88 -2.14 8.40
C ASN A 3 -4.52 -1.71 7.79
N LEU A 4 -4.35 -0.88 6.73
CA LEU A 4 -3.04 -0.72 6.07
C LEU A 4 -2.18 0.03 7.07
N MET A 5 -2.85 1.01 7.67
CA MET A 5 -2.45 1.71 8.86
C MET A 5 -2.13 0.80 10.06
N GLY A 6 -2.83 -0.32 10.24
CA GLY A 6 -2.57 -1.29 11.32
C GLY A 6 -1.54 -2.38 10.98
N PHE A 7 -1.40 -2.74 9.70
CA PHE A 7 -0.53 -3.77 9.14
C PHE A 7 0.87 -3.20 8.93
N LEU A 8 0.94 -1.96 8.45
CA LEU A 8 2.17 -1.20 8.31
C LEU A 8 2.43 -0.24 9.47
N GLY A 9 1.48 -0.03 10.39
CA GLY A 9 1.66 0.97 11.46
C GLY A 9 1.73 2.43 10.96
N VAL A 10 1.26 2.71 9.73
CA VAL A 10 1.39 4.03 9.09
C VAL A 10 0.19 4.93 9.32
N GLY A 11 0.39 6.25 9.29
CA GLY A 11 -0.71 7.22 9.30
C GLY A 11 -1.53 7.21 8.02
N LYS A 12 -2.76 7.75 8.09
CA LYS A 12 -3.71 7.83 6.96
C LYS A 12 -3.10 8.43 5.68
N ALA A 13 -2.29 9.49 5.81
CA ALA A 13 -1.68 10.16 4.66
C ALA A 13 -0.73 9.23 3.86
N LEU A 14 0.03 8.38 4.55
CA LEU A 14 0.93 7.41 3.90
C LEU A 14 0.13 6.27 3.26
N ALA A 15 -0.91 5.77 3.94
CA ALA A 15 -1.80 4.75 3.38
C ALA A 15 -2.50 5.26 2.10
N GLU A 16 -2.99 6.49 2.10
CA GLU A 16 -3.57 7.13 0.92
C GLU A 16 -2.56 7.26 -0.23
N GLN A 17 -1.31 7.64 0.06
CA GLN A 17 -0.25 7.68 -0.96
C GLN A 17 0.00 6.30 -1.57
N ILE A 18 0.13 5.25 -0.76
CA ILE A 18 0.36 3.88 -1.24
C ILE A 18 -0.79 3.43 -2.15
N VAL A 19 -2.04 3.60 -1.69
CA VAL A 19 -3.22 3.22 -2.48
C VAL A 19 -3.30 4.00 -3.78
N ASN A 20 -3.03 5.31 -3.75
CA ASN A 20 -3.02 6.14 -4.96
C ASN A 20 -1.91 5.73 -5.93
N VAL A 21 -0.72 5.38 -5.44
CA VAL A 21 0.39 4.88 -6.28
C VAL A 21 -0.01 3.57 -6.96
N ILE A 22 -0.66 2.66 -6.25
CA ILE A 22 -1.12 1.38 -6.81
C ILE A 22 -2.23 1.59 -7.86
N ASP A 23 -3.11 2.54 -7.62
CA ASP A 23 -4.21 2.92 -8.51
C ASP A 23 -3.69 3.59 -9.80
N THR A 24 -2.68 4.45 -9.70
CA THR A 24 -2.12 5.19 -10.85
C THR A 24 -1.06 4.42 -11.64
N VAL A 25 -0.16 3.71 -10.95
CA VAL A 25 1.03 3.09 -11.57
C VAL A 25 0.79 1.61 -11.90
N GLY A 26 -0.13 0.95 -11.21
CA GLY A 26 -0.40 -0.48 -11.39
C GLY A 26 0.63 -1.39 -10.70
N TRP A 27 0.84 -2.60 -11.22
CA TRP A 27 1.77 -3.59 -10.63
C TRP A 27 3.07 -3.62 -11.44
N GLY A 28 4.21 -3.41 -10.79
CA GLY A 28 5.52 -3.41 -11.42
C GLY A 28 6.60 -2.82 -10.53
N ALA A 29 7.85 -2.88 -11.00
CA ALA A 29 9.04 -2.45 -10.25
C ALA A 29 8.95 -0.99 -9.77
N VAL A 30 8.23 -0.13 -10.50
CA VAL A 30 8.04 1.29 -10.15
C VAL A 30 7.15 1.45 -8.91
N ALA A 31 6.00 0.78 -8.87
CA ALA A 31 5.11 0.81 -7.70
C ALA A 31 5.81 0.24 -6.47
N PHE A 32 6.54 -0.86 -6.64
CA PHE A 32 7.36 -1.44 -5.58
C PHE A 32 8.39 -0.44 -5.03
N SER A 33 9.14 0.23 -5.90
CA SER A 33 10.19 1.17 -5.52
C SER A 33 9.61 2.39 -4.79
N ILE A 34 8.47 2.90 -5.24
CA ILE A 34 7.79 4.03 -4.61
C ILE A 34 7.27 3.63 -3.23
N ILE A 35 6.59 2.48 -3.11
CA ILE A 35 6.06 1.99 -1.82
C ILE A 35 7.21 1.71 -0.85
N ALA A 36 8.28 1.06 -1.31
CA ALA A 36 9.48 0.83 -0.51
C ALA A 36 10.08 2.15 0.00
N THR A 37 10.11 3.18 -0.83
CA THR A 37 10.60 4.52 -0.45
C THR A 37 9.70 5.18 0.60
N ILE A 38 8.37 5.14 0.39
CA ILE A 38 7.38 5.68 1.34
C ILE A 38 7.51 5.00 2.70
N LEU A 39 7.67 3.67 2.72
CA LEU A 39 7.78 2.91 3.96
C LEU A 39 9.14 3.08 4.64
N SER A 40 10.22 3.18 3.87
CA SER A 40 11.56 3.47 4.38
C SER A 40 11.62 4.88 5.01
N ALA A 41 10.92 5.85 4.43
CA ALA A 41 10.77 7.19 5.01
C ALA A 41 10.00 7.18 6.34
N GLY A 42 9.12 6.19 6.54
CA GLY A 42 8.39 5.94 7.79
C GLY A 42 9.16 5.12 8.84
N SER A 43 10.45 4.81 8.61
CA SER A 43 11.27 3.94 9.47
C SER A 43 10.79 2.48 9.54
N LEU A 44 9.91 2.05 8.63
CA LEU A 44 9.46 0.67 8.55
C LEU A 44 10.43 -0.14 7.69
N SER A 45 11.05 -1.16 8.28
CA SER A 45 11.76 -2.19 7.52
C SER A 45 10.72 -3.14 6.93
N VAL A 46 10.55 -3.10 5.61
CA VAL A 46 9.51 -3.85 4.92
C VAL A 46 10.15 -4.86 3.99
N ALA A 47 9.86 -6.14 4.22
CA ALA A 47 10.29 -7.21 3.33
C ALA A 47 9.61 -7.07 1.96
N SER A 48 10.30 -7.46 0.88
CA SER A 48 9.75 -7.41 -0.49
C SER A 48 8.42 -8.16 -0.61
N ALA A 49 8.30 -9.33 0.04
CA ALA A 49 7.08 -10.12 0.08
C ALA A 49 5.87 -9.36 0.68
N THR A 50 6.12 -8.45 1.62
CA THR A 50 5.07 -7.61 2.23
C THR A 50 4.57 -6.56 1.24
N ILE A 51 5.45 -5.98 0.44
CA ILE A 51 5.08 -4.99 -0.59
C ILE A 51 4.26 -5.66 -1.69
N ASP A 52 4.65 -6.85 -2.15
CA ASP A 52 3.88 -7.60 -3.14
C ASP A 52 2.47 -7.93 -2.64
N PHE A 53 2.36 -8.36 -1.38
CA PHE A 53 1.08 -8.62 -0.73
C PHE A 53 0.20 -7.36 -0.68
N ILE A 54 0.76 -6.22 -0.25
CA ILE A 54 0.05 -4.94 -0.23
C ILE A 54 -0.49 -4.58 -1.61
N ILE A 55 0.34 -4.69 -2.65
CA ILE A 55 -0.09 -4.29 -3.99
C ILE A 55 -1.22 -5.19 -4.50
N ILE A 56 -1.11 -6.51 -4.30
CA ILE A 56 -2.15 -7.45 -4.72
C ILE A 56 -3.46 -7.14 -4.00
N THR A 57 -3.41 -7.00 -2.67
CA THR A 57 -4.62 -6.78 -1.88
C THR A 57 -5.28 -5.44 -2.19
N VAL A 58 -4.51 -4.34 -2.27
CA VAL A 58 -5.04 -3.03 -2.66
C VAL A 58 -5.64 -3.09 -4.07
N LYS A 59 -5.01 -3.80 -5.02
CA LYS A 59 -5.58 -4.01 -6.35
C LYS A 59 -6.92 -4.73 -6.31
N GLU A 60 -7.08 -5.75 -5.46
CA GLU A 60 -8.36 -6.45 -5.32
C GLU A 60 -9.46 -5.51 -4.81
N TYR A 61 -9.15 -4.66 -3.83
CA TYR A 61 -10.09 -3.65 -3.34
C TYR A 61 -10.44 -2.62 -4.42
N ILE A 62 -9.45 -2.12 -5.16
CA ILE A 62 -9.68 -1.16 -6.25
C ILE A 62 -10.55 -1.79 -7.34
N LYS A 63 -10.29 -3.04 -7.75
CA LYS A 63 -11.12 -3.78 -8.72
C LYS A 63 -12.58 -3.90 -8.29
N ARG A 64 -12.84 -3.88 -6.98
CA ARG A 64 -14.19 -3.95 -6.39
C ARG A 64 -14.81 -2.57 -6.12
N ASN A 65 -14.19 -1.47 -6.57
CA ASN A 65 -14.56 -0.09 -6.21
C ASN A 65 -14.52 0.21 -4.71
N LEU A 66 -13.69 -0.50 -3.94
CA LEU A 66 -13.57 -0.40 -2.49
C LEU A 66 -12.31 0.39 -2.07
N LYS A 67 -11.99 1.48 -2.78
CA LYS A 67 -10.76 2.27 -2.54
C LYS A 67 -10.64 2.79 -1.10
N ALA A 68 -11.75 3.23 -0.51
CA ALA A 68 -11.78 3.65 0.90
C ALA A 68 -11.43 2.49 1.85
N GLN A 69 -11.89 1.27 1.54
CA GLN A 69 -11.48 0.09 2.30
C GLN A 69 -10.03 -0.29 2.03
N ALA A 70 -9.44 0.01 0.87
CA ALA A 70 -8.02 -0.24 0.61
C ALA A 70 -7.08 0.66 1.42
N ILE A 71 -7.52 1.89 1.74
CA ILE A 71 -6.77 2.84 2.58
C ILE A 71 -6.85 2.41 4.04
N VAL A 72 -8.03 1.90 4.43
CA VAL A 72 -8.29 1.44 5.78
C VAL A 72 -7.70 0.05 6.01
N TRP A 73 -7.88 -0.94 5.10
CA TRP A 73 -7.34 -2.33 5.11
C TRP A 73 -5.85 -2.37 5.05
#